data_AF-A0A1V9ZDD4-F1
#
_entry.id   AF-A0A1V9ZDD4-F1
#
_cell.length_a   1.000
_cell.length_b   1.000
_cell.length_c   1.000
_cell.angle_alpha   90.00
_cell.angle_beta   90.00
_cell.angle_gamma   90.00
#
_symmetry.space_group_name_H-M   'P 1'
#
loop_
_entity.id
_entity.type
_entity.pdbx_description
1 polymer ?
#
loop_
_entity_poly.entity_id
_entity_poly.type
_entity_poly.pdbx_seq_one_letter_code
_entity_poly.pdbx_strand_id
1 'polypeptide(L)'
;MKANTLKQLAMGLALAMAPTAATTVCNAVPPASYAAAASANPQLAHALGVLGQQPIATWYTDGFKADIAGLVAKCDRAVPAIVVYGLPQKDCANGYSSGGANTNTADYVAWLQALMDQVGPDREVIYVLEPDAIGLLSTHACAAQNHYKDNLLVAMQMLSSNPNAKIYADVAAWSDSKAATSLLNDLQAAGRLTGISINTSNYVANANLVSTCATYSAATKGLHCIFDTSRNFNGSPQHEWCNAKSAGIGAPPTADTGLPLVDYFLWLKVPGESDGLCNDSGRTSDAAAGPPAGQFFPASFQAQWDQGYFVRSKGLPRIGAPEVPAVTPSITTPLPTSTVSPVPIAMETAAPTVPAATAYTPAATSETLTGGSTVGFEPRGSFDGASSLDQVDSTIAVIAPSQTKAGAYSAQTGTGQASSNQSSVIVSSLVGVGAVIVVAIAAVVVRKRLDQDQKDMDHIERDASGITILTTDRAVAVL
;
A
#
# COMPACT_ATOMS: atom_id res chain seq x y z
N MET A 1 -64.97 20.75 -9.60
CA MET A 1 -64.56 19.68 -10.53
C MET A 1 -63.77 20.32 -11.66
N LYS A 2 -62.51 19.89 -11.85
CA LYS A 2 -61.71 19.73 -13.10
C LYS A 2 -61.66 20.91 -14.11
N ALA A 3 -60.54 21.30 -14.73
CA ALA A 3 -59.15 20.83 -14.66
C ALA A 3 -58.22 21.81 -15.44
N ASN A 4 -57.04 22.05 -14.85
CA ASN A 4 -55.70 22.20 -15.42
C ASN A 4 -55.45 22.90 -16.77
N THR A 5 -54.97 24.13 -16.62
CA THR A 5 -53.99 24.81 -17.47
C THR A 5 -52.56 24.28 -17.20
N LEU A 6 -51.66 24.56 -18.16
CA LEU A 6 -50.19 24.38 -18.16
C LEU A 6 -49.64 23.01 -18.60
N LYS A 7 -49.36 22.92 -19.92
CA LYS A 7 -48.21 22.18 -20.45
C LYS A 7 -46.95 22.98 -20.15
N GLN A 8 -46.10 22.51 -19.23
CA GLN A 8 -44.71 22.98 -19.11
C GLN A 8 -43.80 22.08 -19.95
N LEU A 9 -42.95 22.75 -20.74
CA LEU A 9 -41.85 22.19 -21.50
C LEU A 9 -40.80 21.65 -20.51
N ALA A 10 -40.71 20.33 -20.34
CA ALA A 10 -39.59 19.71 -19.64
C ALA A 10 -38.45 19.52 -20.64
N MET A 11 -37.58 20.52 -20.75
CA MET A 11 -36.33 20.41 -21.50
C MET A 11 -35.31 19.77 -20.57
N GLY A 12 -35.23 18.43 -20.62
CA GLY A 12 -34.27 17.66 -19.86
C GLY A 12 -32.85 17.95 -20.32
N LEU A 13 -32.06 18.62 -19.47
CA LEU A 13 -30.63 18.76 -19.64
C LEU A 13 -29.99 17.40 -19.29
N ALA A 14 -29.89 16.51 -20.28
CA ALA A 14 -29.09 15.30 -20.17
C ALA A 14 -27.61 15.72 -20.21
N LEU A 15 -27.01 15.92 -19.04
CA LEU A 15 -25.55 16.00 -18.90
C LEU A 15 -25.02 14.62 -19.31
N ALA A 16 -24.49 14.52 -20.52
CA ALA A 16 -23.70 13.37 -20.93
C ALA A 16 -22.45 13.36 -20.06
N MET A 17 -22.47 12.59 -18.96
CA MET A 17 -21.25 12.19 -18.29
C MET A 17 -20.47 11.30 -19.26
N ALA A 18 -19.54 11.90 -20.00
CA ALA A 18 -18.53 11.12 -20.69
C ALA A 18 -17.84 10.26 -19.62
N PRO A 19 -17.67 8.94 -19.83
CA PRO A 19 -16.88 8.13 -18.91
C PRO A 19 -15.49 8.74 -18.86
N THR A 20 -15.10 9.25 -17.69
CA THR A 20 -13.71 9.60 -17.42
C THR A 20 -12.91 8.32 -17.63
N ALA A 21 -12.13 8.25 -18.71
CA ALA A 21 -11.21 7.14 -18.91
C ALA A 21 -10.41 6.95 -17.62
N ALA A 22 -10.41 5.74 -17.07
CA ALA A 22 -9.67 5.45 -15.85
C ALA A 22 -8.21 5.86 -16.07
N THR A 23 -7.74 6.86 -15.31
CA THR A 23 -6.40 7.39 -15.50
C THR A 23 -5.39 6.30 -15.17
N THR A 24 -4.68 5.82 -16.20
CA THR A 24 -3.73 4.72 -16.06
C THR A 24 -2.40 5.27 -15.55
N VAL A 25 -1.78 4.58 -14.58
CA VAL A 25 -0.44 4.93 -14.09
C VAL A 25 0.57 4.64 -15.20
N CYS A 26 1.51 5.55 -15.40
CA CYS A 26 2.48 5.46 -16.48
C CYS A 26 3.44 4.27 -16.31
N ASN A 27 3.62 3.50 -17.37
CA ASN A 27 4.56 2.38 -17.50
C ASN A 27 5.59 2.59 -18.63
N ALA A 28 5.71 3.81 -19.15
CA ALA A 28 6.51 4.10 -20.35
C ALA A 28 8.02 4.08 -20.13
N VAL A 29 8.47 4.11 -18.87
CA VAL A 29 9.90 4.12 -18.51
C VAL A 29 10.18 2.98 -17.53
N PRO A 30 10.82 1.88 -17.97
CA PRO A 30 11.26 0.84 -17.06
C PRO A 30 12.42 1.36 -16.18
N PRO A 31 12.65 0.74 -15.02
CA PRO A 31 13.79 1.07 -14.14
C PRO A 31 15.13 1.02 -14.87
N ALA A 32 16.02 1.96 -14.57
CA ALA A 32 17.33 2.06 -15.20
C ALA A 32 18.19 0.78 -14.99
N SER A 33 17.97 0.08 -13.89
CA SER A 33 18.66 -1.17 -13.54
C SER A 33 18.31 -2.34 -14.47
N TYR A 34 17.12 -2.35 -15.10
CA TYR A 34 16.60 -3.53 -15.81
C TYR A 34 17.35 -3.83 -17.10
N ALA A 35 17.66 -2.81 -17.91
CA ALA A 35 18.34 -3.03 -19.19
C ALA A 35 19.75 -3.62 -19.00
N ALA A 36 20.50 -3.07 -18.05
CA ALA A 36 21.83 -3.58 -17.68
C ALA A 36 21.71 -4.99 -17.06
N ALA A 37 20.73 -5.22 -16.19
CA ALA A 37 20.49 -6.51 -15.57
C ALA A 37 20.16 -7.60 -16.59
N ALA A 38 19.27 -7.33 -17.55
CA ALA A 38 18.89 -8.27 -18.60
C ALA A 38 20.08 -8.61 -19.52
N SER A 39 20.92 -7.62 -19.81
CA SER A 39 22.13 -7.81 -20.62
C SER A 39 23.18 -8.66 -19.88
N ALA A 40 23.38 -8.40 -18.58
CA ALA A 40 24.33 -9.14 -17.75
C ALA A 40 23.83 -10.53 -17.34
N ASN A 41 22.52 -10.75 -17.34
CA ASN A 41 21.87 -11.99 -16.92
C ASN A 41 20.78 -12.38 -17.94
N PRO A 42 21.14 -12.94 -19.11
CA PRO A 42 20.18 -13.26 -20.18
C PRO A 42 19.03 -14.17 -19.74
N GLN A 43 19.27 -15.05 -18.77
CA GLN A 43 18.24 -15.91 -18.17
C GLN A 43 17.12 -15.11 -17.46
N LEU A 44 17.38 -13.87 -17.07
CA LEU A 44 16.40 -12.97 -16.45
C LEU A 44 15.64 -12.12 -17.48
N ALA A 45 16.08 -12.08 -18.74
CA ALA A 45 15.60 -11.13 -19.73
C ALA A 45 14.09 -11.24 -20.00
N HIS A 46 13.54 -12.45 -20.02
CA HIS A 46 12.09 -12.64 -20.17
C HIS A 46 11.32 -12.04 -18.99
N ALA A 47 11.69 -12.41 -17.76
CA ALA A 47 11.05 -11.89 -16.55
C ALA A 47 11.17 -10.35 -16.46
N LEU A 48 12.35 -9.79 -16.74
CA LEU A 48 12.57 -8.35 -16.78
C LEU A 48 11.76 -7.67 -17.89
N GLY A 49 11.58 -8.32 -19.04
CA GLY A 49 10.72 -7.84 -20.12
C GLY A 49 9.24 -7.80 -19.74
N VAL A 50 8.77 -8.75 -18.91
CA VAL A 50 7.41 -8.75 -18.37
C VAL A 50 7.23 -7.63 -17.35
N LEU A 51 8.16 -7.47 -16.40
CA LEU A 51 8.07 -6.43 -15.38
C LEU A 51 8.28 -5.02 -15.94
N GLY A 52 9.13 -4.88 -16.96
CA GLY A 52 9.37 -3.59 -17.63
C GLY A 52 8.16 -3.03 -18.37
N GLN A 53 7.10 -3.82 -18.54
CA GLN A 53 5.80 -3.37 -19.06
C GLN A 53 4.83 -2.92 -17.96
N GLN A 54 5.18 -3.08 -16.69
CA GLN A 54 4.34 -2.68 -15.56
C GLN A 54 4.68 -1.25 -15.12
N PRO A 55 3.71 -0.49 -14.56
CA PRO A 55 3.99 0.81 -13.95
C PRO A 55 4.91 0.68 -12.73
N ILE A 56 6.15 1.17 -12.82
CA ILE A 56 7.08 1.21 -11.69
C ILE A 56 7.38 2.66 -11.35
N ALA A 57 7.26 3.02 -10.08
CA ALA A 57 7.48 4.40 -9.66
C ALA A 57 8.93 4.83 -9.92
N THR A 58 9.11 6.07 -10.38
CA THR A 58 10.44 6.65 -10.59
C THR A 58 10.91 7.28 -9.28
N TRP A 59 12.06 6.83 -8.78
CA TRP A 59 12.69 7.42 -7.60
C TRP A 59 13.42 8.70 -7.99
N TYR A 60 12.94 9.83 -7.50
CA TYR A 60 13.63 11.10 -7.57
C TYR A 60 14.40 11.29 -6.26
N THR A 61 15.72 11.13 -6.36
CA THR A 61 16.64 11.23 -5.20
C THR A 61 17.59 12.41 -5.38
N ASP A 62 18.21 12.84 -4.29
CA ASP A 62 19.22 13.89 -4.30
C ASP A 62 20.65 13.38 -4.57
N GLY A 63 20.84 12.06 -4.58
CA GLY A 63 22.10 11.40 -4.99
C GLY A 63 22.14 10.99 -6.47
N PHE A 64 20.98 10.85 -7.11
CA PHE A 64 20.85 10.51 -8.53
C PHE A 64 19.68 11.27 -9.16
N LYS A 65 19.98 12.05 -10.21
CA LYS A 65 18.96 12.80 -10.95
C LYS A 65 18.24 11.88 -11.93
N ALA A 66 17.05 11.44 -11.56
CA ALA A 66 16.14 10.81 -12.52
C ALA A 66 15.72 11.82 -13.60
N ASP A 67 15.56 11.34 -14.85
CA ASP A 67 15.08 12.14 -15.98
C ASP A 67 13.55 12.32 -15.90
N ILE A 68 13.11 13.23 -15.02
CA ILE A 68 11.68 13.48 -14.79
C ILE A 68 11.05 14.14 -16.01
N ALA A 69 11.73 15.06 -16.67
CA ALA A 69 11.24 15.65 -17.91
C ALA A 69 11.01 14.59 -19.00
N GLY A 70 11.95 13.65 -19.17
CA GLY A 70 11.80 12.52 -20.09
C GLY A 70 10.70 11.54 -19.69
N LEU A 71 10.51 11.29 -18.39
CA LEU A 71 9.37 10.53 -17.87
C LEU A 71 8.06 11.21 -18.28
N VAL A 72 7.87 12.48 -17.93
CA VAL A 72 6.65 13.26 -18.18
C VAL A 72 6.35 13.33 -19.68
N ALA A 73 7.37 13.49 -20.52
CA ALA A 73 7.23 13.50 -21.98
C ALA A 73 6.79 12.14 -22.55
N LYS A 74 7.28 11.02 -21.99
CA LYS A 74 6.88 9.66 -22.40
C LYS A 74 5.53 9.24 -21.84
N CYS A 75 5.11 9.83 -20.72
CA CYS A 75 3.88 9.49 -20.03
C CYS A 75 2.62 10.15 -20.61
N ASP A 76 2.61 10.70 -21.83
CA ASP A 76 1.47 11.37 -22.50
C ASP A 76 0.32 11.80 -21.55
N ARG A 77 -0.84 11.13 -21.60
CA ARG A 77 -1.99 11.34 -20.69
C ARG A 77 -2.00 10.41 -19.47
N ALA A 78 -1.02 9.51 -19.35
CA ALA A 78 -0.86 8.63 -18.21
C ALA A 78 -0.26 9.39 -17.01
N VAL A 79 -0.54 8.90 -15.80
CA VAL A 79 -0.14 9.55 -14.55
C VAL A 79 1.23 9.03 -14.12
N PRO A 80 2.31 9.83 -14.14
CA PRO A 80 3.58 9.42 -13.57
C PRO A 80 3.46 9.24 -12.05
N ALA A 81 4.07 8.17 -11.53
CA ALA A 81 4.26 7.96 -10.10
C ALA A 81 5.72 8.22 -9.75
N ILE A 82 5.97 9.14 -8.82
CA ILE A 82 7.29 9.61 -8.43
C ILE A 82 7.46 9.44 -6.93
N VAL A 83 8.49 8.71 -6.52
CA VAL A 83 8.92 8.64 -5.12
C VAL A 83 9.88 9.80 -4.87
N VAL A 84 9.49 10.72 -4.00
CA VAL A 84 10.30 11.87 -3.57
C VAL A 84 11.13 11.42 -2.38
N TYR A 85 12.45 11.32 -2.56
CA TYR A 85 13.35 10.78 -1.53
C TYR A 85 14.68 11.55 -1.49
N GLY A 86 14.65 12.75 -0.93
CA GLY A 86 15.75 13.70 -0.93
C GLY A 86 15.92 14.48 0.38
N LEU A 87 15.32 14.04 1.49
CA LEU A 87 15.55 14.66 2.79
C LEU A 87 17.05 14.74 3.14
N PRO A 88 17.53 15.86 3.71
CA PRO A 88 18.86 15.93 4.28
C PRO A 88 19.07 14.86 5.34
N GLN A 89 20.20 14.14 5.27
CA GLN A 89 20.52 13.03 6.18
C GLN A 89 19.44 11.94 6.23
N LYS A 90 18.72 11.70 5.12
CA LYS A 90 17.74 10.61 4.99
C LYS A 90 18.30 9.25 5.44
N ASP A 91 17.42 8.34 5.85
CA ASP A 91 17.82 7.04 6.42
C ASP A 91 18.82 7.18 7.61
N CYS A 92 18.55 8.13 8.51
CA CYS A 92 19.44 8.45 9.63
C CYS A 92 19.61 7.32 10.68
N ALA A 93 18.80 6.25 10.62
CA ALA A 93 18.86 5.15 11.57
C ALA A 93 19.69 3.96 11.07
N ASN A 94 19.47 3.51 9.82
CA ASN A 94 20.11 2.31 9.27
C ASN A 94 21.25 2.63 8.31
N GLY A 95 21.16 3.75 7.60
CA GLY A 95 22.27 4.35 6.85
C GLY A 95 22.67 3.65 5.55
N TYR A 96 21.89 2.68 5.06
CA TYR A 96 22.17 2.06 3.75
C TYR A 96 21.81 2.99 2.58
N SER A 97 20.91 3.94 2.81
CA SER A 97 20.42 4.89 1.82
C SER A 97 20.64 6.34 2.26
N SER A 98 21.64 6.63 3.10
CA SER A 98 21.88 7.96 3.67
C SER A 98 22.63 8.95 2.79
N GLY A 99 23.23 8.49 1.68
CA GLY A 99 23.90 9.36 0.72
C GLY A 99 22.93 10.32 0.03
N GLY A 100 23.39 11.52 -0.28
CA GLY A 100 22.58 12.59 -0.88
C GLY A 100 23.34 13.91 -1.01
N ALA A 101 22.85 14.82 -1.84
CA ALA A 101 23.44 16.15 -2.04
C ALA A 101 22.77 17.22 -1.16
N ASN A 102 21.55 16.99 -0.67
CA ASN A 102 20.84 17.97 0.14
C ASN A 102 21.40 17.94 1.57
N THR A 103 21.89 19.07 2.06
CA THR A 103 22.48 19.18 3.40
C THR A 103 21.63 19.96 4.38
N ASN A 104 20.67 20.74 3.88
CA ASN A 104 19.81 21.62 4.67
C ASN A 104 18.47 21.87 3.94
N THR A 105 17.55 22.58 4.60
CA THR A 105 16.22 22.90 4.05
C THR A 105 16.27 23.72 2.76
N ALA A 106 17.23 24.64 2.59
CA ALA A 106 17.32 25.44 1.37
C ALA A 106 17.72 24.59 0.16
N ASP A 107 18.65 23.64 0.34
CA ASP A 107 19.01 22.67 -0.70
C ASP A 107 17.79 21.82 -1.08
N TYR A 108 17.08 21.30 -0.08
CA TYR A 108 15.88 20.48 -0.27
C TYR A 108 14.76 21.24 -1.02
N VAL A 109 14.53 22.50 -0.67
CA VAL A 109 13.57 23.38 -1.38
C VAL A 109 13.99 23.58 -2.83
N ALA A 110 15.25 23.90 -3.10
CA ALA A 110 15.74 24.10 -4.47
C ALA A 110 15.61 22.81 -5.30
N TRP A 111 15.90 21.66 -4.68
CA TRP A 111 15.78 20.34 -5.29
C TRP A 111 14.32 19.95 -5.59
N LEU A 112 13.39 20.25 -4.68
CA LEU A 112 11.94 20.07 -4.89
C LEU A 112 11.40 21.02 -5.97
N GLN A 113 11.86 22.26 -6.01
CA GLN A 113 11.47 23.20 -7.07
C GLN A 113 11.88 22.66 -8.45
N ALA A 114 13.09 22.11 -8.57
CA ALA A 114 13.55 21.48 -9.82
C ALA A 114 12.72 20.26 -10.23
N LEU A 115 12.17 19.50 -9.28
CA LEU A 115 11.19 18.43 -9.57
C LEU A 115 9.91 19.01 -10.15
N MET A 116 9.34 20.01 -9.46
CA MET A 116 8.08 20.64 -9.85
C MET A 116 8.17 21.32 -11.21
N ASP A 117 9.29 21.96 -11.52
CA ASP A 117 9.53 22.60 -12.82
C ASP A 117 9.55 21.57 -13.96
N GLN A 118 10.10 20.37 -13.72
CA GLN A 118 10.13 19.28 -14.71
C GLN A 118 8.78 18.60 -14.88
N VAL A 119 7.97 18.51 -13.81
CA VAL A 119 6.62 17.94 -13.87
C VAL A 119 5.63 18.91 -14.50
N GLY A 120 5.80 20.21 -14.24
CA GLY A 120 4.89 21.26 -14.64
C GLY A 120 3.76 21.50 -13.64
N PRO A 121 3.20 22.72 -13.59
CA PRO A 121 2.32 23.18 -12.51
C PRO A 121 0.94 22.51 -12.49
N ASP A 122 0.45 22.00 -13.64
CA ASP A 122 -0.90 21.44 -13.77
C ASP A 122 -0.91 19.96 -14.16
N ARG A 123 0.25 19.29 -14.18
CA ARG A 123 0.33 17.88 -14.58
C ARG A 123 -0.27 17.00 -13.49
N GLU A 124 -1.22 16.12 -13.84
CA GLU A 124 -1.63 15.05 -12.92
C GLU A 124 -0.43 14.13 -12.66
N VAL A 125 -0.11 13.94 -11.39
CA VAL A 125 1.08 13.22 -10.91
C VAL A 125 0.78 12.58 -9.56
N ILE A 126 1.32 11.40 -9.31
CA ILE A 126 1.31 10.76 -7.98
C ILE A 126 2.67 10.98 -7.35
N TYR A 127 2.70 11.65 -6.19
CA TYR A 127 3.89 11.77 -5.35
C TYR A 127 3.78 10.86 -4.14
N VAL A 128 4.81 10.05 -3.92
CA VAL A 128 5.05 9.37 -2.65
C VAL A 128 6.10 10.17 -1.89
N LEU A 129 5.70 10.78 -0.77
CA LEU A 129 6.54 11.72 -0.04
C LEU A 129 7.39 10.99 1.00
N GLU A 130 8.70 11.04 0.78
CA GLU A 130 9.79 10.72 1.71
C GLU A 130 9.56 9.42 2.50
N PRO A 131 9.71 8.26 1.84
CA PRO A 131 9.71 6.96 2.50
C PRO A 131 10.53 6.96 3.79
N ASP A 132 10.01 6.27 4.81
CA ASP A 132 10.57 6.12 6.15
C ASP A 132 10.54 7.37 7.04
N ALA A 133 10.33 8.58 6.50
CA ALA A 133 10.48 9.82 7.29
C ALA A 133 9.50 9.91 8.46
N ILE A 134 8.22 9.58 8.25
CA ILE A 134 7.22 9.55 9.33
C ILE A 134 7.54 8.44 10.34
N GLY A 135 7.96 7.27 9.86
CA GLY A 135 8.36 6.15 10.72
C GLY A 135 9.51 6.54 11.63
N LEU A 136 10.57 7.13 11.08
CA LEU A 136 11.72 7.62 11.81
C LEU A 136 11.33 8.76 12.77
N LEU A 137 10.51 9.73 12.37
CA LEU A 137 9.99 10.76 13.28
C LEU A 137 9.21 10.19 14.46
N SER A 138 8.52 9.07 14.26
CA SER A 138 7.70 8.44 15.29
C SER A 138 8.48 7.58 16.29
N THR A 139 9.71 7.16 15.94
CA THR A 139 10.46 6.14 16.72
C THR A 139 11.93 6.48 16.97
N HIS A 140 12.52 7.44 16.26
CA HIS A 140 13.95 7.73 16.29
C HIS A 140 14.24 9.24 16.42
N ALA A 141 15.04 9.61 17.43
CA ALA A 141 15.39 11.02 17.68
C ALA A 141 16.17 11.67 16.53
N CYS A 142 16.89 10.89 15.71
CA CYS A 142 17.69 11.42 14.60
C CYS A 142 16.85 12.18 13.57
N ALA A 143 15.60 11.77 13.33
CA ALA A 143 14.73 12.45 12.37
C ALA A 143 14.34 13.86 12.83
N ALA A 144 14.10 14.03 14.14
CA ALA A 144 13.85 15.34 14.72
C ALA A 144 15.10 16.22 14.69
N GLN A 145 16.27 15.66 14.98
CA GLN A 145 17.56 16.36 14.92
C GLN A 145 17.92 16.84 13.50
N ASN A 146 17.48 16.09 12.47
CA ASN A 146 17.69 16.43 11.07
C ASN A 146 16.50 17.20 10.44
N HIS A 147 15.62 17.78 11.26
CA HIS A 147 14.53 18.64 10.80
C HIS A 147 13.56 17.99 9.79
N TYR A 148 13.34 16.67 9.88
CA TYR A 148 12.46 15.98 8.93
C TYR A 148 11.05 16.57 8.93
N LYS A 149 10.48 16.85 10.11
CA LYS A 149 9.13 17.41 10.23
C LYS A 149 9.00 18.74 9.47
N ASP A 150 9.95 19.66 9.68
CA ASP A 150 9.93 20.97 9.04
C ASP A 150 10.03 20.84 7.52
N ASN A 151 10.92 19.97 7.03
CA ASN A 151 11.08 19.71 5.60
C ASN A 151 9.84 19.03 4.98
N LEU A 152 9.18 18.11 5.68
CA LEU A 152 7.94 17.49 5.20
C LEU A 152 6.80 18.52 5.07
N LEU A 153 6.69 19.46 6.02
CA LEU A 153 5.69 20.53 5.96
C LEU A 153 5.95 21.46 4.75
N VAL A 154 7.22 21.80 4.50
CA VAL A 154 7.64 22.56 3.32
C VAL A 154 7.31 21.80 2.03
N ALA A 155 7.63 20.51 1.96
CA ALA A 155 7.32 19.68 0.79
C ALA A 155 5.80 19.63 0.52
N MET A 156 4.99 19.51 1.56
CA MET A 156 3.53 19.55 1.42
C MET A 156 3.03 20.88 0.86
N GLN A 157 3.54 22.01 1.35
CA GLN A 157 3.18 23.32 0.82
C GLN A 157 3.55 23.47 -0.66
N MET A 158 4.76 23.04 -1.03
CA MET A 158 5.27 23.16 -2.40
C MET A 158 4.54 22.22 -3.36
N LEU A 159 4.52 20.91 -3.08
CA LEU A 159 3.95 19.91 -3.98
C LEU A 159 2.44 20.10 -4.17
N SER A 160 1.72 20.56 -3.13
CA SER A 160 0.27 20.80 -3.23
C SER A 160 -0.11 22.06 -4.00
N SER A 161 0.87 22.90 -4.38
CA SER A 161 0.63 24.03 -5.28
C SER A 161 0.18 23.59 -6.69
N ASN A 162 0.56 22.38 -7.11
CA ASN A 162 -0.04 21.74 -8.27
C ASN A 162 -1.44 21.18 -7.88
N PRO A 163 -2.54 21.74 -8.42
CA PRO A 163 -3.89 21.32 -8.04
C PRO A 163 -4.24 19.90 -8.46
N ASN A 164 -3.49 19.32 -9.41
CA ASN A 164 -3.68 17.98 -9.96
C ASN A 164 -2.73 16.94 -9.34
N ALA A 165 -1.81 17.35 -8.47
CA ALA A 165 -0.94 16.42 -7.75
C ALA A 165 -1.74 15.60 -6.73
N LYS A 166 -1.52 14.29 -6.70
CA LYS A 166 -1.98 13.34 -5.68
C LYS A 166 -0.81 13.02 -4.77
N ILE A 167 -0.85 13.44 -3.51
CA ILE A 167 0.29 13.33 -2.59
C ILE A 167 -0.05 12.28 -1.53
N TYR A 168 0.79 11.27 -1.40
CA TYR A 168 0.71 10.21 -0.41
C TYR A 168 1.93 10.28 0.49
N ALA A 169 1.72 10.57 1.78
CA ALA A 169 2.82 10.61 2.75
C ALA A 169 3.14 9.19 3.24
N ASP A 170 4.41 8.80 3.24
CA ASP A 170 4.78 7.45 3.62
C ASP A 170 4.67 7.21 5.12
N VAL A 171 3.97 6.14 5.50
CA VAL A 171 3.90 5.65 6.87
C VAL A 171 4.58 4.29 6.94
N ALA A 172 5.88 4.30 7.25
CA ALA A 172 6.69 3.10 7.41
C ALA A 172 5.98 2.03 8.25
N ALA A 173 6.22 0.76 7.94
CA ALA A 173 5.53 -0.37 8.58
C ALA A 173 5.71 -0.42 10.11
N TRP A 174 6.77 0.18 10.65
CA TRP A 174 7.10 0.24 12.08
C TRP A 174 6.66 1.54 12.78
N SER A 175 5.91 2.41 12.10
CA SER A 175 5.53 3.71 12.65
C SER A 175 4.68 3.55 13.91
N ASP A 176 4.93 4.37 14.95
CA ASP A 176 3.97 4.54 16.04
C ASP A 176 2.72 5.23 15.48
N SER A 177 1.57 4.55 15.55
CA SER A 177 0.36 5.02 14.86
C SER A 177 -0.15 6.35 15.38
N LYS A 178 0.02 6.66 16.68
CA LYS A 178 -0.46 7.91 17.28
C LYS A 178 0.43 9.08 16.86
N ALA A 179 1.75 8.93 16.95
CA ALA A 179 2.70 9.93 16.51
C ALA A 179 2.59 10.19 15.00
N ALA A 180 2.51 9.12 14.19
CA ALA A 180 2.29 9.22 12.75
C ALA A 180 0.98 9.93 12.42
N THR A 181 -0.13 9.59 13.10
CA THR A 181 -1.41 10.30 12.93
C THR A 181 -1.30 11.79 13.26
N SER A 182 -0.60 12.15 14.34
CA SER A 182 -0.39 13.55 14.69
C SER A 182 0.35 14.29 13.58
N LEU A 183 1.41 13.68 13.02
CA LEU A 183 2.17 14.28 11.93
C LEU A 183 1.35 14.38 10.64
N LEU A 184 0.55 13.37 10.30
CA LEU A 184 -0.35 13.42 9.14
C LEU A 184 -1.36 14.57 9.25
N ASN A 185 -1.89 14.83 10.45
CA ASN A 185 -2.77 15.98 10.67
C ASN A 185 -2.03 17.31 10.45
N ASP A 186 -0.77 17.42 10.87
CA ASP A 186 0.06 18.61 10.60
C ASP A 186 0.30 18.79 9.09
N LEU A 187 0.55 17.70 8.36
CA LEU A 187 0.73 17.71 6.90
C LEU A 187 -0.56 18.11 6.17
N GLN A 188 -1.73 17.62 6.61
CA GLN A 188 -3.04 18.06 6.10
C GLN A 188 -3.30 19.56 6.36
N ALA A 189 -2.77 20.11 7.45
CA ALA A 189 -2.85 21.55 7.72
C ALA A 189 -1.90 22.38 6.85
N ALA A 190 -0.77 21.80 6.42
CA ALA A 190 0.22 22.46 5.57
C ALA A 190 -0.17 22.46 4.07
N GLY A 191 -0.92 21.47 3.61
CA GLY A 191 -1.33 21.37 2.20
C GLY A 191 -2.30 20.23 1.93
N ARG A 192 -2.78 20.14 0.68
CA ARG A 192 -3.71 19.09 0.25
C ARG A 192 -3.00 17.73 0.20
N LEU A 193 -3.17 16.94 1.26
CA LEU A 193 -2.71 15.54 1.33
C LEU A 193 -3.83 14.61 0.83
N THR A 194 -3.52 13.78 -0.18
CA THR A 194 -4.48 12.81 -0.73
C THR A 194 -4.60 11.59 0.15
N GLY A 195 -3.48 11.09 0.65
CA GLY A 195 -3.47 9.84 1.40
C GLY A 195 -2.15 9.52 2.05
N ILE A 196 -1.97 8.23 2.32
CA ILE A 196 -0.73 7.63 2.81
C ILE A 196 -0.21 6.55 1.88
N SER A 197 1.10 6.37 1.79
CA SER A 197 1.68 5.13 1.27
C SER A 197 2.01 4.18 2.41
N ILE A 198 1.71 2.91 2.22
CA ILE A 198 2.00 1.85 3.18
C ILE A 198 2.81 0.78 2.46
N ASN A 199 3.69 0.14 3.21
CA ASN A 199 4.49 -1.01 2.77
C ASN A 199 5.61 -0.67 1.78
N THR A 200 5.94 0.60 1.57
CA THR A 200 7.03 1.03 0.68
C THR A 200 8.31 0.26 1.01
N SER A 201 8.86 -0.45 0.01
CA SER A 201 10.05 -1.30 0.15
C SER A 201 9.93 -2.46 1.15
N ASN A 202 8.75 -2.77 1.67
CA ASN A 202 8.52 -3.82 2.65
C ASN A 202 7.66 -4.97 2.05
N TYR A 203 7.32 -5.96 2.86
CA TYR A 203 6.81 -7.24 2.39
C TYR A 203 5.46 -7.61 3.01
N VAL A 204 4.79 -6.71 3.74
CA VAL A 204 3.53 -7.02 4.43
C VAL A 204 2.43 -7.35 3.41
N ALA A 205 1.79 -8.51 3.60
CA ALA A 205 0.74 -8.99 2.71
C ALA A 205 -0.48 -8.05 2.68
N ASN A 206 -1.11 -7.93 1.51
CA ASN A 206 -2.25 -7.01 1.28
C ASN A 206 -3.37 -7.15 2.31
N ALA A 207 -3.70 -8.37 2.76
CA ALA A 207 -4.75 -8.60 3.75
C ALA A 207 -4.51 -7.84 5.06
N ASN A 208 -3.25 -7.73 5.48
CA ASN A 208 -2.85 -7.00 6.69
C ASN A 208 -2.80 -5.48 6.44
N LEU A 209 -2.54 -5.05 5.20
CA LEU A 209 -2.49 -3.62 4.86
C LEU A 209 -3.88 -2.97 4.89
N VAL A 210 -4.96 -3.72 4.61
CA VAL A 210 -6.33 -3.21 4.64
C VAL A 210 -6.70 -2.66 6.03
N SER A 211 -6.36 -3.39 7.11
CA SER A 211 -6.68 -2.96 8.48
C SER A 211 -5.83 -1.76 8.90
N THR A 212 -4.56 -1.72 8.52
CA THR A 212 -3.68 -0.56 8.73
C THR A 212 -4.24 0.68 8.02
N CYS A 213 -4.65 0.54 6.75
CA CYS A 213 -5.26 1.63 6.00
C CYS A 213 -6.53 2.16 6.67
N ALA A 214 -7.45 1.28 7.06
CA ALA A 214 -8.69 1.67 7.73
C ALA A 214 -8.41 2.43 9.04
N THR A 215 -7.39 2.03 9.78
CA THR A 215 -6.98 2.68 11.04
C THR A 215 -6.51 4.12 10.81
N TYR A 216 -5.59 4.32 9.88
CA TYR A 216 -5.10 5.67 9.56
C TYR A 216 -6.19 6.53 8.93
N SER A 217 -6.98 5.98 8.01
CA SER A 217 -8.08 6.70 7.36
C SER A 217 -9.07 7.24 8.40
N ALA A 218 -9.51 6.40 9.35
CA ALA A 218 -10.40 6.82 10.43
C ALA A 218 -9.78 7.93 11.30
N ALA A 219 -8.48 7.82 11.61
CA ALA A 219 -7.78 8.75 12.48
C ALA A 219 -7.42 10.10 11.80
N THR A 220 -7.46 10.17 10.47
CA THR A 220 -7.07 11.33 9.65
C THR A 220 -8.23 11.90 8.82
N LYS A 221 -9.47 11.60 9.25
CA LYS A 221 -10.71 12.10 8.65
C LYS A 221 -10.89 11.69 7.18
N GLY A 222 -10.47 10.48 6.85
CA GLY A 222 -10.73 9.85 5.55
C GLY A 222 -9.60 9.96 4.54
N LEU A 223 -8.32 10.07 4.96
CA LEU A 223 -7.22 9.86 4.01
C LEU A 223 -7.34 8.48 3.36
N HIS A 224 -7.06 8.43 2.06
CA HIS A 224 -6.97 7.18 1.31
C HIS A 224 -5.57 6.57 1.46
N CYS A 225 -5.38 5.37 0.92
CA CYS A 225 -4.10 4.68 0.95
C CYS A 225 -3.65 4.23 -0.44
N ILE A 226 -2.35 4.08 -0.60
CA ILE A 226 -1.75 3.24 -1.64
C ILE A 226 -0.89 2.17 -0.99
N PHE A 227 -0.86 0.98 -1.59
CA PHE A 227 -0.01 -0.11 -1.13
C PHE A 227 1.15 -0.32 -2.10
N ASP A 228 2.37 -0.37 -1.58
CA ASP A 228 3.47 -0.97 -2.32
C ASP A 228 3.29 -2.50 -2.32
N THR A 229 3.08 -3.04 -3.51
CA THR A 229 2.86 -4.46 -3.77
C THR A 229 4.02 -5.07 -4.55
N SER A 230 5.13 -4.35 -4.69
CA SER A 230 6.30 -4.78 -5.46
C SER A 230 6.82 -6.16 -5.06
N ARG A 231 6.85 -6.48 -3.77
CA ARG A 231 7.53 -7.70 -3.24
C ARG A 231 6.75 -8.44 -2.14
N ASN A 232 5.45 -8.19 -2.00
CA ASN A 232 4.69 -8.66 -0.84
C ASN A 232 3.85 -9.92 -1.05
N PHE A 233 4.10 -10.69 -2.12
CA PHE A 233 3.27 -11.86 -2.45
C PHE A 233 3.29 -12.94 -1.36
N ASN A 234 4.47 -13.27 -0.84
CA ASN A 234 4.67 -14.31 0.16
C ASN A 234 4.92 -13.78 1.58
N GLY A 235 4.98 -12.46 1.75
CA GLY A 235 5.31 -11.90 3.06
C GLY A 235 6.81 -11.88 3.37
N SER A 236 7.11 -11.46 4.59
CA SER A 236 8.36 -11.72 5.30
C SER A 236 8.01 -12.24 6.70
N PRO A 237 7.93 -13.58 6.90
CA PRO A 237 7.42 -14.18 8.14
C PRO A 237 8.24 -13.84 9.39
N GLN A 238 9.53 -13.52 9.21
CA GLN A 238 10.42 -13.11 10.29
C GLN A 238 10.46 -11.58 10.49
N HIS A 239 9.59 -10.84 9.78
CA HIS A 239 9.61 -9.36 9.71
C HIS A 239 10.96 -8.81 9.24
N GLU A 240 11.69 -9.58 8.45
CA GLU A 240 12.90 -9.12 7.79
C GLU A 240 12.54 -8.10 6.72
N TRP A 241 13.17 -6.93 6.77
CA TRP A 241 12.96 -5.88 5.78
C TRP A 241 14.11 -5.83 4.76
N CYS A 242 15.30 -6.31 5.12
CA CYS A 242 16.49 -6.18 4.30
C CYS A 242 16.68 -7.43 3.43
N ASN A 243 16.38 -7.33 2.13
CA ASN A 243 16.56 -8.43 1.15
C ASN A 243 15.95 -9.77 1.62
N ALA A 244 14.68 -9.78 2.03
CA ALA A 244 14.02 -10.99 2.55
C ALA A 244 13.94 -12.09 1.48
N LYS A 245 14.49 -13.28 1.77
CA LYS A 245 14.50 -14.45 0.87
C LYS A 245 13.11 -15.01 0.63
N SER A 246 12.23 -14.91 1.62
CA SER A 246 10.85 -15.38 1.55
C SER A 246 9.93 -14.53 0.66
N ALA A 247 10.34 -13.31 0.32
CA ALA A 247 9.54 -12.36 -0.44
C ALA A 247 9.28 -12.79 -1.89
N GLY A 248 8.11 -12.49 -2.44
CA GLY A 248 7.76 -12.78 -3.83
C GLY A 248 7.21 -11.54 -4.50
N ILE A 249 7.48 -11.35 -5.80
CA ILE A 249 6.92 -10.21 -6.55
C ILE A 249 5.40 -10.23 -6.43
N GLY A 250 4.81 -9.14 -5.93
CA GLY A 250 3.38 -9.07 -5.63
C GLY A 250 2.50 -8.80 -6.84
N ALA A 251 1.24 -8.47 -6.55
CA ALA A 251 0.25 -8.19 -7.59
C ALA A 251 0.67 -6.98 -8.43
N PRO A 252 0.39 -6.95 -9.75
CA PRO A 252 0.72 -5.82 -10.59
C PRO A 252 0.02 -4.53 -10.15
N PRO A 253 0.60 -3.35 -10.47
CA PRO A 253 -0.01 -2.06 -10.18
C PRO A 253 -1.40 -1.93 -10.82
N THR A 254 -2.35 -1.36 -10.07
CA THR A 254 -3.73 -1.13 -10.54
C THR A 254 -4.43 -0.07 -9.72
N ALA A 255 -5.33 0.68 -10.35
CA ALA A 255 -6.31 1.54 -9.67
C ALA A 255 -7.60 0.77 -9.30
N ASP A 256 -7.85 -0.37 -9.96
CA ASP A 256 -9.01 -1.22 -9.72
C ASP A 256 -8.71 -2.20 -8.57
N THR A 257 -8.49 -1.66 -7.37
CA THR A 257 -8.09 -2.44 -6.19
C THR A 257 -9.23 -3.28 -5.61
N GLY A 258 -10.48 -2.90 -5.91
CA GLY A 258 -11.69 -3.46 -5.27
C GLY A 258 -11.84 -3.08 -3.79
N LEU A 259 -11.00 -2.18 -3.28
CA LEU A 259 -10.95 -1.76 -1.88
C LEU A 259 -11.30 -0.26 -1.78
N PRO A 260 -12.42 0.12 -1.14
CA PRO A 260 -12.90 1.52 -1.18
C PRO A 260 -11.96 2.60 -0.63
N LEU A 261 -11.02 2.23 0.25
CA LEU A 261 -10.05 3.17 0.85
C LEU A 261 -8.67 3.12 0.16
N VAL A 262 -8.47 2.23 -0.81
CA VAL A 262 -7.16 2.01 -1.43
C VAL A 262 -7.24 2.45 -2.88
N ASP A 263 -6.59 3.57 -3.18
CA ASP A 263 -6.62 4.18 -4.51
C ASP A 263 -5.83 3.35 -5.51
N TYR A 264 -4.68 2.83 -5.09
CA TYR A 264 -3.76 2.12 -5.97
C TYR A 264 -3.02 0.99 -5.24
N PHE A 265 -2.86 -0.13 -5.94
CA PHE A 265 -1.65 -0.93 -5.79
C PHE A 265 -0.59 -0.35 -6.70
N LEU A 266 0.60 -0.09 -6.17
CA LEU A 266 1.74 0.41 -6.94
C LEU A 266 2.96 -0.47 -6.66
N TRP A 267 3.92 -0.46 -7.58
CA TRP A 267 5.28 -0.93 -7.30
C TRP A 267 6.13 0.31 -7.04
N LEU A 268 6.32 0.62 -5.76
CA LEU A 268 7.13 1.76 -5.34
C LEU A 268 8.59 1.35 -5.28
N LYS A 269 8.92 0.32 -4.52
CA LYS A 269 10.22 -0.35 -4.63
C LYS A 269 10.33 -1.05 -5.98
N VAL A 270 11.49 -0.92 -6.61
CA VAL A 270 11.81 -1.64 -7.85
C VAL A 270 12.04 -3.12 -7.53
N PRO A 271 11.22 -4.06 -8.05
CA PRO A 271 11.46 -5.48 -7.85
C PRO A 271 12.83 -5.89 -8.40
N GLY A 272 13.64 -6.53 -7.55
CA GLY A 272 15.00 -6.96 -7.88
C GLY A 272 16.12 -6.02 -7.44
N GLU A 273 15.84 -4.78 -7.05
CA GLU A 273 16.87 -3.92 -6.47
C GLU A 273 17.11 -4.25 -4.99
N SER A 274 18.38 -4.29 -4.59
CA SER A 274 18.80 -4.55 -3.21
C SER A 274 18.35 -3.45 -2.26
N ASP A 275 18.04 -3.81 -1.02
CA ASP A 275 17.78 -2.89 0.09
C ASP A 275 19.08 -2.40 0.75
N GLY A 276 20.21 -3.05 0.46
CA GLY A 276 21.50 -2.75 1.05
C GLY A 276 22.38 -3.99 1.13
N LEU A 277 23.53 -3.85 1.77
CA LEU A 277 24.44 -4.98 1.98
C LEU A 277 23.81 -6.06 2.87
N CYS A 278 22.90 -5.68 3.78
CA CYS A 278 22.18 -6.57 4.69
C CYS A 278 23.09 -7.58 5.40
N ASN A 279 24.26 -7.12 5.83
CA ASN A 279 25.29 -7.91 6.51
C ASN A 279 25.53 -7.43 7.96
N ASP A 280 24.62 -6.59 8.48
CA ASP A 280 24.65 -6.07 9.84
C ASP A 280 24.21 -7.11 10.89
N SER A 281 24.73 -6.95 12.11
CA SER A 281 24.34 -7.76 13.26
C SER A 281 22.93 -7.36 13.71
N GLY A 282 21.94 -8.19 13.38
CA GLY A 282 20.52 -7.88 13.61
C GLY A 282 19.61 -8.40 12.50
N ARG A 283 20.19 -8.89 11.40
CA ARG A 283 19.47 -9.62 10.36
C ARG A 283 18.97 -10.98 10.84
N THR A 284 17.77 -11.32 10.41
CA THR A 284 17.17 -12.63 10.63
C THR A 284 17.76 -13.66 9.66
N SER A 285 17.41 -14.93 9.85
CA SER A 285 17.79 -15.98 8.90
C SER A 285 17.16 -15.82 7.51
N ASP A 286 16.15 -14.97 7.38
CA ASP A 286 15.49 -14.67 6.11
C ASP A 286 16.24 -13.61 5.29
N ALA A 287 17.20 -12.86 5.87
CA ALA A 287 17.94 -11.85 5.13
C ALA A 287 18.96 -12.46 4.16
N ALA A 288 19.04 -11.91 2.95
CA ALA A 288 20.12 -12.18 2.02
C ALA A 288 21.11 -11.01 1.97
N ALA A 289 22.40 -11.31 2.19
CA ALA A 289 23.46 -10.33 1.92
C ALA A 289 23.46 -9.99 0.42
N GLY A 290 23.44 -8.70 0.10
CA GLY A 290 23.22 -8.21 -1.26
C GLY A 290 24.24 -7.15 -1.69
N PRO A 291 24.11 -6.62 -2.92
CA PRO A 291 24.85 -5.45 -3.35
C PRO A 291 24.36 -4.18 -2.62
N PRO A 292 25.05 -3.04 -2.76
CA PRO A 292 24.57 -1.75 -2.24
C PRO A 292 23.12 -1.44 -2.60
N ALA A 293 22.46 -0.62 -1.77
CA ALA A 293 21.05 -0.26 -1.96
C ALA A 293 20.81 0.34 -3.35
N GLY A 294 19.70 -0.05 -3.99
CA GLY A 294 19.32 0.39 -5.34
C GLY A 294 20.06 -0.33 -6.48
N GLN A 295 21.10 -1.14 -6.20
CA GLN A 295 21.70 -1.97 -7.24
C GLN A 295 20.85 -3.22 -7.51
N PHE A 296 20.81 -3.65 -8.77
CA PHE A 296 20.12 -4.88 -9.14
C PHE A 296 20.76 -6.11 -8.47
N PHE A 297 19.94 -6.98 -7.89
CA PHE A 297 20.35 -8.18 -7.18
C PHE A 297 19.79 -9.44 -7.88
N PRO A 298 20.54 -10.04 -8.83
CA PRO A 298 20.04 -11.14 -9.68
C PRO A 298 19.46 -12.33 -8.91
N ALA A 299 20.15 -12.80 -7.86
CA ALA A 299 19.70 -13.96 -7.10
C ALA A 299 18.39 -13.67 -6.34
N SER A 300 18.28 -12.49 -5.73
CA SER A 300 17.05 -12.06 -5.04
C SER A 300 15.90 -11.88 -6.04
N PHE A 301 16.17 -11.26 -7.19
CA PHE A 301 15.19 -11.11 -8.26
C PHE A 301 14.64 -12.46 -8.75
N GLN A 302 15.52 -13.42 -9.02
CA GLN A 302 15.13 -14.75 -9.45
C GLN A 302 14.23 -15.44 -8.42
N ALA A 303 14.64 -15.43 -7.15
CA ALA A 303 13.84 -16.00 -6.07
C ALA A 303 12.45 -15.35 -6.00
N GLN A 304 12.39 -14.01 -5.99
CA GLN A 304 11.14 -13.27 -5.92
C GLN A 304 10.22 -13.53 -7.13
N TRP A 305 10.77 -13.71 -8.33
CA TRP A 305 10.00 -14.10 -9.51
C TRP A 305 9.42 -15.52 -9.37
N ASP A 306 10.27 -16.49 -9.05
CA ASP A 306 9.90 -17.92 -9.00
C ASP A 306 8.81 -18.22 -7.95
N GLN A 307 8.77 -17.43 -6.88
CA GLN A 307 7.79 -17.55 -5.81
C GLN A 307 6.74 -16.42 -5.80
N GLY A 308 6.72 -15.56 -6.82
CA GLY A 308 5.85 -14.40 -6.92
C GLY A 308 4.60 -14.61 -7.77
N TYR A 309 3.81 -13.55 -7.89
CA TYR A 309 2.52 -13.50 -8.56
C TYR A 309 2.52 -14.08 -9.98
N PHE A 310 3.50 -13.74 -10.82
CA PHE A 310 3.54 -14.18 -12.21
C PHE A 310 3.68 -15.69 -12.34
N VAL A 311 4.55 -16.31 -11.55
CA VAL A 311 4.71 -17.77 -11.57
C VAL A 311 3.57 -18.43 -10.82
N ARG A 312 3.27 -17.98 -9.60
CA ARG A 312 2.33 -18.66 -8.69
C ARG A 312 0.87 -18.47 -9.05
N SER A 313 0.50 -17.32 -9.60
CA SER A 313 -0.90 -16.97 -9.92
C SER A 313 -1.19 -16.94 -11.41
N LYS A 314 -0.19 -16.66 -12.26
CA LYS A 314 -0.36 -16.60 -13.72
C LYS A 314 0.27 -17.77 -14.47
N GLY A 315 0.98 -18.67 -13.79
CA GLY A 315 1.56 -19.86 -14.41
C GLY A 315 2.71 -19.57 -15.37
N LEU A 316 3.34 -18.40 -15.27
CA LEU A 316 4.54 -18.11 -16.06
C LEU A 316 5.68 -19.05 -15.63
N PRO A 317 6.62 -19.36 -16.54
CA PRO A 317 7.74 -20.24 -16.21
C PRO A 317 8.65 -19.62 -15.16
N ARG A 318 9.19 -20.48 -14.29
CA ARG A 318 10.33 -20.14 -13.43
C ARG A 318 11.56 -19.83 -14.27
N ILE A 319 12.43 -18.99 -13.76
CA ILE A 319 13.71 -18.71 -14.40
C ILE A 319 14.55 -20.00 -14.42
N GLY A 320 15.04 -20.38 -15.60
CA GLY A 320 15.79 -21.61 -15.81
C GLY A 320 14.95 -22.88 -15.92
N ALA A 321 13.61 -22.78 -15.92
CA ALA A 321 12.76 -23.91 -16.30
C ALA A 321 12.96 -24.23 -17.79
N PRO A 322 12.92 -25.52 -18.21
CA PRO A 322 12.95 -25.88 -19.61
C PRO A 322 11.82 -25.16 -20.36
N GLU A 323 12.09 -24.60 -21.54
CA GLU A 323 11.03 -24.11 -22.41
C GLU A 323 10.05 -25.25 -22.67
N VAL A 324 8.83 -25.13 -22.14
CA VAL A 324 7.75 -26.03 -22.54
C VAL A 324 7.48 -25.70 -24.01
N PRO A 325 7.65 -26.65 -24.96
CA PRO A 325 7.36 -26.37 -26.35
C PRO A 325 5.95 -25.81 -26.45
N ALA A 326 5.80 -24.66 -27.11
CA ALA A 326 4.50 -24.09 -27.37
C ALA A 326 3.62 -25.19 -27.97
N VAL A 327 2.52 -25.53 -27.30
CA VAL A 327 1.52 -26.44 -27.85
C VAL A 327 1.03 -25.76 -29.12
N THR A 328 1.55 -26.21 -30.27
CA THR A 328 1.02 -25.81 -31.56
C THR A 328 -0.43 -26.27 -31.52
N PRO A 329 -1.43 -25.38 -31.68
CA PRO A 329 -2.80 -25.84 -31.76
C PRO A 329 -2.85 -26.83 -32.92
N SER A 330 -3.05 -28.11 -32.59
CA SER A 330 -3.23 -29.16 -33.57
C SER A 330 -4.42 -28.72 -34.43
N ILE A 331 -4.12 -28.32 -35.67
CA ILE A 331 -5.14 -28.10 -36.69
C ILE A 331 -5.91 -29.41 -36.75
N THR A 332 -7.12 -29.39 -36.20
CA THR A 332 -8.00 -30.55 -36.27
C THR A 332 -8.44 -30.63 -37.72
N THR A 333 -7.85 -31.56 -38.46
CA THR A 333 -8.33 -31.93 -39.80
C THR A 333 -9.84 -32.21 -39.71
N PRO A 334 -10.69 -31.65 -40.58
CA PRO A 334 -12.11 -31.95 -40.53
C PRO A 334 -12.31 -33.45 -40.74
N LEU A 335 -12.97 -34.10 -39.78
CA LEU A 335 -13.37 -35.50 -39.93
C LEU A 335 -14.41 -35.60 -41.07
N PRO A 336 -14.31 -36.61 -41.97
CA PRO A 336 -15.25 -36.75 -43.08
C PRO A 336 -16.67 -36.94 -42.57
N THR A 337 -17.59 -36.21 -43.20
CA THR A 337 -19.02 -36.20 -42.91
C THR A 337 -19.59 -37.60 -43.15
N SER A 338 -19.89 -38.31 -42.08
CA SER A 338 -20.64 -39.58 -42.15
C SER A 338 -22.13 -39.26 -42.11
N THR A 339 -22.81 -39.52 -43.22
CA THR A 339 -24.27 -39.43 -43.34
C THR A 339 -24.94 -40.44 -42.39
N VAL A 340 -25.60 -39.94 -41.35
CA VAL A 340 -26.46 -40.75 -40.48
C VAL A 340 -27.87 -40.74 -41.06
N SER A 341 -28.38 -41.93 -41.41
CA SER A 341 -29.80 -42.17 -41.69
C SER A 341 -30.62 -42.15 -40.38
N PRO A 342 -31.89 -41.71 -40.42
CA PRO A 342 -32.67 -41.43 -39.22
C PRO A 342 -33.21 -42.71 -38.56
N VAL A 343 -33.15 -42.77 -37.23
CA VAL A 343 -33.84 -43.76 -36.39
C VAL A 343 -35.05 -43.09 -35.71
N PRO A 344 -36.19 -43.79 -35.53
CA PRO A 344 -37.49 -43.16 -35.27
C PRO A 344 -37.69 -42.66 -33.84
N ILE A 345 -38.57 -41.67 -33.74
CA ILE A 345 -39.06 -41.00 -32.54
C ILE A 345 -39.84 -42.00 -31.66
N ALA A 346 -39.54 -42.03 -30.36
CA ALA A 346 -40.39 -42.61 -29.32
C ALA A 346 -40.80 -41.52 -28.30
N MET A 347 -42.05 -41.60 -27.87
CA MET A 347 -42.82 -40.58 -27.13
C MET A 347 -42.44 -40.44 -25.64
N GLU A 348 -42.48 -39.18 -25.20
CA GLU A 348 -43.03 -38.61 -23.95
C GLU A 348 -43.29 -39.55 -22.75
N THR A 349 -42.65 -39.26 -21.59
CA THR A 349 -43.30 -39.44 -20.28
C THR A 349 -42.68 -38.58 -19.15
N ALA A 350 -43.56 -37.80 -18.52
CA ALA A 350 -43.63 -37.23 -17.16
C ALA A 350 -42.38 -36.92 -16.30
N ALA A 351 -42.40 -35.69 -15.76
CA ALA A 351 -41.51 -35.16 -14.73
C ALA A 351 -41.76 -35.78 -13.32
N PRO A 352 -40.73 -35.94 -12.48
CA PRO A 352 -40.91 -36.31 -11.08
C PRO A 352 -40.95 -35.08 -10.15
N THR A 353 -41.93 -35.13 -9.26
CA THR A 353 -42.21 -34.27 -8.10
C THR A 353 -41.12 -34.31 -7.02
N VAL A 354 -40.82 -33.14 -6.43
CA VAL A 354 -39.92 -32.95 -5.28
C VAL A 354 -40.67 -33.20 -3.96
N PRO A 355 -40.16 -34.02 -3.03
CA PRO A 355 -40.66 -34.07 -1.65
C PRO A 355 -39.98 -33.01 -0.77
N ALA A 356 -40.78 -32.32 0.04
CA ALA A 356 -40.33 -31.43 1.11
C ALA A 356 -40.14 -32.20 2.42
N ALA A 357 -39.09 -31.87 3.18
CA ALA A 357 -38.91 -32.13 4.62
C ALA A 357 -37.54 -31.54 5.04
N THR A 358 -37.25 -31.00 6.22
CA THR A 358 -37.97 -30.53 7.42
C THR A 358 -36.90 -29.78 8.24
N ALA A 359 -37.31 -28.77 9.00
CA ALA A 359 -36.43 -28.01 9.87
C ALA A 359 -35.86 -28.87 11.02
N TYR A 360 -34.57 -28.66 11.34
CA TYR A 360 -33.96 -29.10 12.59
C TYR A 360 -33.35 -27.89 13.32
N THR A 361 -33.81 -27.67 14.56
CA THR A 361 -33.28 -26.73 15.54
C THR A 361 -32.45 -27.50 16.59
N PRO A 362 -31.51 -26.84 17.29
CA PRO A 362 -30.31 -27.45 17.85
C PRO A 362 -30.49 -28.02 19.27
N ALA A 363 -29.70 -29.03 19.61
CA ALA A 363 -29.51 -29.52 20.97
C ALA A 363 -28.21 -28.93 21.58
N ALA A 364 -28.36 -28.32 22.75
CA ALA A 364 -27.28 -27.88 23.62
C ALA A 364 -26.75 -29.06 24.45
N THR A 365 -25.43 -29.14 24.59
CA THR A 365 -24.76 -29.96 25.61
C THR A 365 -23.81 -29.09 26.41
N SER A 366 -24.10 -29.01 27.71
CA SER A 366 -23.23 -28.48 28.74
C SER A 366 -22.14 -29.49 29.06
N GLU A 367 -20.89 -29.03 29.16
CA GLU A 367 -19.87 -29.70 29.97
C GLU A 367 -19.23 -28.70 30.93
N THR A 368 -19.17 -29.12 32.19
CA THR A 368 -18.62 -28.42 33.34
C THR A 368 -17.51 -29.28 33.92
N LEU A 369 -16.25 -28.81 33.93
CA LEU A 369 -15.16 -29.26 34.80
C LEU A 369 -14.17 -28.08 34.93
N THR A 370 -14.19 -27.31 36.03
CA THR A 370 -13.40 -27.47 37.27
C THR A 370 -11.88 -27.56 37.10
N GLY A 371 -11.14 -26.65 37.75
CA GLY A 371 -9.75 -26.88 38.18
C GLY A 371 -8.76 -25.80 37.75
N GLY A 372 -8.38 -24.92 38.68
CA GLY A 372 -7.46 -23.82 38.44
C GLY A 372 -5.96 -24.18 38.51
N SER A 373 -5.15 -23.24 38.03
CA SER A 373 -3.84 -22.91 38.62
C SER A 373 -3.36 -21.59 38.06
N THR A 374 -3.35 -20.58 38.92
CA THR A 374 -2.64 -19.31 38.76
C THR A 374 -1.16 -19.53 39.04
N VAL A 375 -0.29 -19.20 38.08
CA VAL A 375 1.15 -19.02 38.34
C VAL A 375 1.47 -17.55 38.09
N GLY A 376 1.76 -16.84 39.18
CA GLY A 376 2.22 -15.47 39.16
C GLY A 376 3.67 -15.39 38.69
N PHE A 377 3.97 -14.39 37.86
CA PHE A 377 5.33 -13.98 37.53
C PHE A 377 5.72 -12.84 38.47
N GLU A 378 6.68 -13.10 39.36
CA GLU A 378 7.46 -12.07 40.06
C GLU A 378 8.63 -11.61 39.17
N PRO A 379 8.98 -10.31 39.14
CA PRO A 379 10.19 -9.84 38.50
C PRO A 379 11.39 -9.93 39.45
N ARG A 380 12.42 -10.67 39.06
CA ARG A 380 13.73 -10.68 39.74
C ARG A 380 14.74 -9.83 38.98
N GLY A 381 15.45 -9.00 39.73
CA GLY A 381 16.90 -8.92 39.63
C GLY A 381 17.49 -7.68 38.98
N SER A 382 17.70 -6.66 39.82
CA SER A 382 18.69 -5.60 39.64
C SER A 382 20.08 -6.18 39.39
N PHE A 383 20.82 -5.65 38.43
CA PHE A 383 22.28 -5.80 38.35
C PHE A 383 22.92 -4.41 38.40
N ASP A 384 23.45 -4.10 39.58
CA ASP A 384 24.45 -3.06 39.79
C ASP A 384 25.81 -3.56 39.27
N GLY A 385 26.51 -2.70 38.54
CA GLY A 385 27.85 -2.94 38.03
C GLY A 385 28.53 -1.62 37.72
N ALA A 386 28.84 -0.86 38.77
CA ALA A 386 29.67 0.33 38.70
C ALA A 386 31.16 -0.05 38.63
N SER A 387 31.87 0.57 37.71
CA SER A 387 33.32 0.79 37.82
C SER A 387 33.66 2.20 37.34
N SER A 388 34.04 3.03 38.32
CA SER A 388 34.97 4.18 38.30
C SER A 388 36.07 4.08 37.24
N LEU A 389 36.73 5.12 36.72
CA LEU A 389 36.83 6.57 36.95
C LEU A 389 37.66 7.08 35.75
N ASP A 390 37.36 8.25 35.19
CA ASP A 390 38.39 9.27 34.99
C ASP A 390 37.75 10.64 34.75
N GLN A 391 38.14 11.58 35.60
CA GLN A 391 37.75 12.98 35.59
C GLN A 391 38.57 13.75 34.56
N VAL A 392 37.93 14.69 33.86
CA VAL A 392 38.58 15.98 33.57
C VAL A 392 37.59 17.10 33.89
N ASP A 393 38.03 17.93 34.82
CA ASP A 393 37.44 19.15 35.35
C ASP A 393 37.41 20.27 34.31
N SER A 394 36.31 21.02 34.26
CA SER A 394 36.32 22.44 33.87
C SER A 394 35.05 23.11 34.40
N THR A 395 35.29 24.05 35.30
CA THR A 395 34.32 24.78 36.11
C THR A 395 33.91 26.11 35.45
N ILE A 396 32.61 26.40 35.56
CA ILE A 396 31.95 27.71 35.81
C ILE A 396 31.92 28.78 34.69
N ALA A 397 30.71 29.12 34.25
CA ALA A 397 30.12 30.45 34.45
C ALA A 397 28.60 30.46 34.18
N VAL A 398 27.84 30.74 35.24
CA VAL A 398 26.41 31.05 35.23
C VAL A 398 26.24 32.54 34.93
N ILE A 399 25.37 32.90 33.99
CA ILE A 399 24.84 34.27 33.86
C ILE A 399 23.31 34.18 33.83
N ALA A 400 22.70 34.82 34.84
CA ALA A 400 21.26 34.99 35.01
C ALA A 400 20.73 36.20 34.17
N PRO A 401 19.42 36.28 33.90
CA PRO A 401 18.85 37.19 32.91
C PRO A 401 18.58 38.60 33.46
N SER A 402 18.74 39.60 32.60
CA SER A 402 18.40 41.01 32.87
C SER A 402 17.01 41.36 32.33
N GLN A 403 16.23 42.03 33.18
CA GLN A 403 14.94 42.64 32.86
C GLN A 403 15.10 43.98 32.12
N THR A 404 14.14 44.31 31.24
CA THR A 404 13.72 45.70 30.99
C THR A 404 12.21 45.79 30.72
N LYS A 405 11.68 46.98 31.02
CA LYS A 405 10.29 47.33 31.37
C LYS A 405 9.33 47.54 30.18
N ALA A 406 8.07 47.16 30.46
CA ALA A 406 6.78 47.85 30.26
C ALA A 406 6.62 48.93 29.16
N GLY A 407 5.69 48.66 28.24
CA GLY A 407 4.88 49.65 27.52
C GLY A 407 3.39 49.30 27.70
N ALA A 408 2.63 50.22 28.26
CA ALA A 408 1.20 50.09 28.52
C ALA A 408 0.38 50.47 27.27
N TYR A 409 -0.62 49.66 26.92
CA TYR A 409 -1.74 50.08 26.07
C TYR A 409 -3.05 49.68 26.77
N SER A 410 -3.90 50.69 26.97
CA SER A 410 -5.25 50.60 27.53
C SER A 410 -6.26 50.52 26.39
N ALA A 411 -7.28 49.67 26.53
CA ALA A 411 -8.57 49.85 25.87
C ALA A 411 -9.67 49.26 26.76
N GLN A 412 -10.49 50.15 27.35
CA GLN A 412 -11.71 49.80 28.07
C GLN A 412 -12.91 49.74 27.12
N THR A 413 -13.63 48.63 27.22
CA THR A 413 -15.09 48.42 27.25
C THR A 413 -16.05 49.50 26.70
N GLY A 414 -16.91 49.06 25.78
CA GLY A 414 -18.25 49.62 25.56
C GLY A 414 -19.31 48.51 25.67
N THR A 415 -20.26 48.71 26.56
CA THR A 415 -21.45 47.87 26.81
C THR A 415 -22.59 48.26 25.85
N GLY A 416 -23.41 47.28 25.45
CA GLY A 416 -24.64 47.51 24.70
C GLY A 416 -25.52 46.25 24.66
N GLN A 417 -26.76 46.39 25.13
CA GLN A 417 -27.70 45.35 25.56
C GLN A 417 -28.33 44.46 24.47
N ALA A 418 -28.81 43.33 24.98
CA ALA A 418 -29.64 42.29 24.37
C ALA A 418 -30.93 42.77 23.68
N SER A 419 -31.37 42.00 22.67
CA SER A 419 -32.77 41.59 22.56
C SER A 419 -32.89 40.21 21.90
N SER A 420 -33.83 39.45 22.43
CA SER A 420 -34.17 38.05 22.18
C SER A 420 -34.94 37.83 20.87
N ASN A 421 -34.72 36.67 20.23
CA ASN A 421 -35.84 35.84 19.79
C ASN A 421 -35.43 34.37 19.61
N GLN A 422 -36.06 33.50 20.41
CA GLN A 422 -36.13 32.06 20.20
C GLN A 422 -37.15 31.76 19.09
N SER A 423 -36.85 30.78 18.22
CA SER A 423 -37.80 29.72 17.85
C SER A 423 -37.16 28.65 16.97
N SER A 424 -37.54 27.41 17.31
CA SER A 424 -37.51 26.15 16.54
C SER A 424 -36.20 25.35 16.37
N VAL A 425 -36.20 24.19 17.04
CA VAL A 425 -35.33 23.01 16.87
C VAL A 425 -36.17 21.90 16.22
N ILE A 426 -35.48 20.98 15.53
CA ILE A 426 -35.82 19.56 15.20
C ILE A 426 -36.46 19.30 13.82
N VAL A 427 -35.71 18.57 12.96
CA VAL A 427 -36.02 17.39 12.09
C VAL A 427 -34.85 17.28 11.09
N SER A 428 -34.14 16.18 10.82
CA SER A 428 -34.07 14.83 11.38
C SER A 428 -32.79 14.15 10.90
N SER A 429 -32.14 13.46 11.83
CA SER A 429 -31.04 12.52 11.64
C SER A 429 -31.57 11.23 11.01
N LEU A 430 -31.32 10.99 9.72
CA LEU A 430 -31.61 9.70 9.07
C LEU A 430 -30.54 9.23 8.06
N VAL A 431 -29.49 10.02 7.82
CA VAL A 431 -28.40 9.64 6.89
C VAL A 431 -27.27 8.87 7.59
N GLY A 432 -27.13 9.01 8.92
CA GLY A 432 -26.04 8.38 9.68
C GLY A 432 -26.20 6.88 9.94
N VAL A 433 -27.43 6.38 10.10
CA VAL A 433 -27.67 4.98 10.46
C VAL A 433 -27.57 4.06 9.23
N GLY A 434 -27.99 4.53 8.06
CA GLY A 434 -27.86 3.78 6.81
C GLY A 434 -26.41 3.55 6.39
N ALA A 435 -25.55 4.56 6.52
CA ALA A 435 -24.12 4.44 6.20
C ALA A 435 -23.40 3.47 7.13
N VAL A 436 -23.70 3.49 8.44
CA VAL A 436 -23.11 2.56 9.41
C VAL A 436 -23.56 1.12 9.17
N ILE A 437 -24.83 0.90 8.81
CA ILE A 437 -25.34 -0.44 8.49
C ILE A 437 -24.72 -0.96 7.18
N VAL A 438 -24.58 -0.14 6.15
CA VAL A 438 -23.96 -0.55 4.88
C VAL A 438 -22.47 -0.89 5.06
N VAL A 439 -21.74 -0.11 5.86
CA VAL A 439 -20.32 -0.41 6.20
C VAL A 439 -20.21 -1.68 7.03
N ALA A 440 -21.11 -1.90 8.00
CA ALA A 440 -21.12 -3.13 8.80
C ALA A 440 -21.43 -4.37 7.95
N ILE A 441 -22.39 -4.29 7.02
CA ILE A 441 -22.72 -5.40 6.11
C ILE A 441 -21.54 -5.67 5.15
N ALA A 442 -20.91 -4.63 4.60
CA ALA A 442 -19.73 -4.78 3.75
C ALA A 442 -18.57 -5.44 4.52
N ALA A 443 -18.32 -5.03 5.76
CA ALA A 443 -17.29 -5.63 6.61
C ALA A 443 -17.59 -7.13 6.90
N VAL A 444 -18.85 -7.48 7.15
CA VAL A 444 -19.26 -8.89 7.37
C VAL A 444 -19.12 -9.72 6.09
N VAL A 445 -19.47 -9.17 4.92
CA VAL A 445 -19.33 -9.87 3.63
C VAL A 445 -17.86 -10.08 3.26
N VAL A 446 -17.01 -9.07 3.51
CA VAL A 446 -15.55 -9.17 3.30
C VAL A 446 -14.95 -10.20 4.26
N ARG A 447 -15.31 -10.16 5.55
CA ARG A 447 -14.83 -11.13 6.55
C ARG A 447 -15.24 -12.56 6.19
N LYS A 448 -16.48 -12.74 5.72
CA LYS A 448 -16.98 -14.05 5.27
C LYS A 448 -16.25 -14.55 4.02
N ARG A 449 -15.88 -13.68 3.08
CA ARG A 449 -15.05 -14.06 1.92
C ARG A 449 -13.63 -14.44 2.33
N LEU A 450 -13.01 -13.67 3.22
CA LEU A 450 -11.66 -13.96 3.73
C LEU A 450 -11.63 -15.28 4.52
N ASP A 451 -12.63 -15.55 5.36
CA ASP A 451 -12.75 -16.83 6.08
C ASP A 451 -12.94 -18.02 5.11
N GLN A 452 -13.55 -17.77 3.95
CA GLN A 452 -13.80 -18.79 2.93
C GLN A 452 -12.53 -19.05 2.10
N ASP A 453 -11.81 -18.00 1.72
CA ASP A 453 -10.49 -18.09 1.08
C ASP A 453 -9.47 -18.78 2.01
N GLN A 454 -9.54 -18.52 3.33
CA GLN A 454 -8.67 -19.17 4.32
C GLN A 454 -9.02 -20.66 4.50
N LYS A 455 -10.30 -21.03 4.50
CA LYS A 455 -10.72 -22.44 4.51
C LYS A 455 -10.33 -23.20 3.25
N ASP A 456 -10.39 -22.53 2.10
CA ASP A 456 -9.95 -23.12 0.82
C ASP A 456 -8.42 -23.36 0.81
N MET A 457 -7.66 -22.58 1.59
CA MET A 457 -6.22 -22.78 1.81
C MET A 457 -5.87 -23.83 2.87
N ASP A 458 -6.74 -24.04 3.87
CA ASP A 458 -6.56 -25.06 4.91
C ASP A 458 -6.75 -26.50 4.39
N HIS A 459 -7.28 -26.68 3.17
CA HIS A 459 -7.38 -27.99 2.50
C HIS A 459 -6.11 -28.40 1.74
N ILE A 460 -4.99 -27.70 1.93
CA ILE A 460 -3.69 -28.07 1.34
C ILE A 460 -2.84 -28.80 2.39
N GLU A 461 -3.04 -30.11 2.55
CA GLU A 461 -2.11 -30.95 3.31
C GLU A 461 -0.82 -31.19 2.49
N ARG A 462 0.34 -31.03 3.14
CA ARG A 462 1.67 -31.22 2.56
C ARG A 462 2.32 -32.46 3.16
N ASP A 463 2.72 -33.42 2.32
CA ASP A 463 3.69 -34.44 2.74
C ASP A 463 5.14 -33.97 2.50
N ALA A 464 6.09 -34.76 3.03
CA ALA A 464 7.52 -34.47 3.06
C ALA A 464 8.21 -34.39 1.68
N SER A 465 7.49 -34.49 0.57
CA SER A 465 8.06 -34.46 -0.79
C SER A 465 7.61 -33.29 -1.67
N GLY A 466 6.66 -32.47 -1.22
CA GLY A 466 6.32 -31.20 -1.88
C GLY A 466 5.51 -31.33 -3.18
N ILE A 467 4.20 -31.05 -3.06
CA ILE A 467 3.14 -30.87 -4.08
C ILE A 467 2.45 -32.16 -4.54
N THR A 468 1.13 -32.24 -4.28
CA THR A 468 0.17 -32.94 -5.15
C THR A 468 -1.07 -32.05 -5.39
N ILE A 469 -1.50 -32.00 -6.65
CA ILE A 469 -2.74 -31.41 -7.16
C ILE A 469 -3.90 -32.33 -6.79
N LEU A 470 -4.98 -31.82 -6.17
CA LEU A 470 -6.21 -32.61 -5.98
C LEU A 470 -6.77 -33.02 -7.35
N THR A 471 -6.81 -34.33 -7.57
CA THR A 471 -7.49 -35.00 -8.66
C THR A 471 -8.98 -34.73 -8.59
N THR A 472 -9.57 -34.28 -9.71
CA THR A 472 -11.01 -34.31 -9.94
C THR A 472 -11.50 -35.74 -9.97
N ASP A 473 -12.17 -36.19 -8.91
CA ASP A 473 -13.07 -37.34 -8.95
C ASP A 473 -14.50 -36.88 -8.61
N ARG A 474 -15.23 -36.47 -9.65
CA ARG A 474 -16.68 -36.66 -9.70
C ARG A 474 -16.93 -37.90 -10.56
N ALA A 475 -16.85 -39.06 -9.92
CA ALA A 475 -17.30 -40.31 -10.50
C ALA A 475 -18.82 -40.41 -10.44
N VAL A 476 -19.36 -40.84 -11.59
CA VAL A 476 -20.70 -41.36 -11.84
C VAL A 476 -20.94 -42.63 -11.01
N ALA A 477 -22.09 -42.72 -10.33
CA ALA A 477 -22.85 -43.96 -10.06
C ALA A 477 -24.18 -43.54 -9.39
N VAL A 478 -25.34 -43.68 -10.04
CA VAL A 478 -26.13 -44.92 -10.18
C VAL A 478 -26.75 -45.34 -8.84
N LEU A 479 -28.10 -45.25 -8.85
CA LEU A 479 -29.12 -45.62 -7.84
C LEU A 479 -29.47 -44.55 -6.79
#